data_AF-A0A9Q6N4X5-F1
#
_entry.id   AF-A0A9Q6N4X5-F1
#
_cell.length_a   1.000
_cell.length_b   1.000
_cell.length_c   1.000
_cell.angle_alpha   90.00
_cell.angle_beta   90.00
_cell.angle_gamma   90.00
#
_symmetry.space_group_name_H-M   'P 1'
#
loop_
_entity.id
_entity.type
_entity.pdbx_description
1 polymer ?
#
loop_
_entity_poly.entity_id
_entity_poly.type
_entity_poly.pdbx_seq_one_letter_code
_entity_poly.pdbx_strand_id
1 'polypeptide(L)' 'MTENKMHTAHIIVGEAAEALFYEADSITRKTLIDKLYSILQQETGSQRNAAIIEAIKLFI' A
#
# COMPACT_ATOMS: atom_id res chain seq x y z
N MET A 1 12.85 -15.89 2.49
CA MET A 1 11.93 -15.41 1.42
C MET A 1 10.76 -14.58 1.96
N THR A 2 10.27 -14.81 3.19
CA THR A 2 9.17 -14.06 3.83
C THR A 2 9.55 -12.63 4.23
N GLU A 3 10.77 -12.44 4.73
CA GLU A 3 11.25 -11.14 5.23
C GLU A 3 11.28 -10.06 4.14
N ASN A 4 11.71 -10.41 2.93
CA ASN A 4 11.74 -9.50 1.80
C ASN A 4 10.32 -9.05 1.38
N LYS A 5 9.32 -9.94 1.46
CA LYS A 5 7.93 -9.61 1.15
C LYS A 5 7.32 -8.63 2.17
N MET A 6 7.56 -8.86 3.47
CA MET A 6 7.11 -7.92 4.49
C MET A 6 7.80 -6.56 4.33
N HIS A 7 9.09 -6.53 4.02
CA HIS A 7 9.81 -5.27 3.78
C HIS A 7 9.19 -4.48 2.62
N THR A 8 8.91 -5.14 1.49
CA THR A 8 8.25 -4.49 0.34
C THR A 8 6.85 -3.97 0.68
N ALA A 9 6.06 -4.72 1.46
CA ALA A 9 4.73 -4.28 1.88
C ALA A 9 4.79 -2.99 2.71
N HIS A 10 5.75 -2.87 3.65
CA HIS A 10 5.90 -1.65 4.45
C HIS A 10 6.36 -0.45 3.63
N ILE A 11 7.21 -0.65 2.60
CA ILE A 11 7.58 0.41 1.65
C ILE A 11 6.33 0.94 0.94
N ILE A 12 5.48 0.05 0.44
CA ILE A 12 4.23 0.43 -0.25
C ILE A 12 3.27 1.19 0.69
N VAL A 13 3.20 0.82 1.98
CA VAL A 13 2.46 1.59 2.97
C VAL A 13 3.02 3.01 3.12
N GLY A 14 4.35 3.15 3.13
CA GLY A 14 5.02 4.46 3.14
C GLY A 14 4.67 5.30 1.92
N GLU A 15 4.74 4.71 0.71
CA GLU A 15 4.35 5.38 -0.55
C GLU A 15 2.90 5.85 -0.52
N ALA A 16 1.97 5.02 -0.01
CA ALA A 16 0.56 5.39 0.11
C ALA A 16 0.34 6.51 1.13
N ALA A 17 1.05 6.49 2.26
CA ALA A 17 0.98 7.54 3.28
C ALA A 17 1.52 8.87 2.75
N GLU A 18 2.64 8.83 2.01
CA GLU A 18 3.23 9.99 1.36
C GLU A 18 2.29 10.59 0.30
N ALA A 19 1.65 9.75 -0.51
CA ALA A 19 0.67 10.22 -1.49
C ALA A 19 -0.52 10.94 -0.83
N LEU A 20 -1.07 10.39 0.26
CA LEU A 20 -2.14 11.04 1.03
C LEU A 20 -1.68 12.36 1.65
N PHE A 21 -0.43 12.42 2.12
CA PHE A 21 0.15 13.66 2.63
C PHE A 21 0.19 14.77 1.57
N TYR A 22 0.66 14.45 0.35
CA TYR A 22 0.69 15.40 -0.76
C TYR A 22 -0.70 15.79 -1.28
N GLU A 23 -1.69 14.91 -1.12
CA GLU A 23 -3.09 15.19 -1.43
C GLU A 23 -3.79 16.02 -0.35
N ALA A 24 -3.09 16.37 0.74
CA ALA A 24 -3.62 17.04 1.93
C ALA A 24 -4.78 16.28 2.58
N ASP A 25 -4.79 14.94 2.41
CA ASP A 25 -5.78 14.06 2.98
C ASP A 25 -5.36 13.55 4.36
N SER A 26 -6.34 13.19 5.19
CA SER A 26 -6.06 12.62 6.51
C SER A 26 -5.41 11.24 6.37
N ILE A 27 -4.28 10.99 7.03
CA ILE A 27 -3.65 9.66 7.08
C ILE A 27 -4.31 8.86 8.20
N THR A 28 -5.34 8.10 7.85
CA THR A 28 -6.08 7.20 8.74
C THR A 28 -6.00 5.79 8.20
N ARG A 29 -6.33 4.78 9.02
CA ARG A 29 -6.41 3.38 8.55
C ARG A 29 -7.32 3.24 7.32
N LYS A 30 -8.47 3.92 7.32
CA LYS A 30 -9.45 3.87 6.22
C LYS A 30 -8.87 4.46 4.94
N THR A 31 -8.36 5.69 5.00
CA THR A 31 -7.81 6.39 3.83
C THR A 31 -6.56 5.71 3.28
N LEU A 32 -5.72 5.11 4.13
CA LEU A 32 -4.61 4.26 3.70
C LEU A 32 -5.09 3.02 2.93
N ILE A 33 -6.08 2.29 3.45
CA ILE A 33 -6.65 1.12 2.76
C ILE A 33 -7.25 1.54 1.41
N ASP A 34 -8.04 2.62 1.38
CA ASP A 34 -8.65 3.14 0.16
C ASP A 34 -7.58 3.54 -0.88
N LYS A 35 -6.50 4.20 -0.43
CA LYS A 35 -5.37 4.56 -1.30
C LYS A 35 -4.64 3.33 -1.85
N LEU A 36 -4.38 2.34 -1.02
CA LEU A 36 -3.73 1.09 -1.43
C LEU A 36 -4.58 0.32 -2.46
N TYR A 37 -5.91 0.28 -2.30
CA TYR A 37 -6.80 -0.29 -3.31
C TYR A 37 -6.79 0.50 -4.62
N SER A 38 -6.74 1.83 -4.56
CA SER A 38 -6.59 2.66 -5.76
C SER A 38 -5.28 2.38 -6.49
N ILE A 39 -4.16 2.20 -5.77
CA ILE A 39 -2.87 1.84 -6.36
C ILE A 39 -2.96 0.44 -7.00
N LEU A 40 -3.60 -0.53 -6.30
CA LEU A 40 -3.78 -1.89 -6.80
C LEU A 40 -4.55 -1.92 -8.12
N GLN A 41 -5.60 -1.12 -8.27
CA GLN A 41 -6.40 -1.06 -9.51
C GLN A 41 -5.61 -0.54 -10.72
N GLN A 42 -4.56 0.25 -10.48
CA GLN A 42 -3.71 0.84 -11.52
C GLN A 42 -2.44 0.02 -11.78
N GLU A 43 -2.12 -0.95 -10.92
CA GLU A 43 -0.89 -1.74 -11.01
C GLU A 43 -1.01 -2.90 -12.01
N THR A 44 -0.04 -2.99 -12.92
CA THR A 44 0.00 -4.03 -13.97
C THR A 44 1.04 -5.12 -13.68
N GLY A 45 2.01 -4.85 -12.81
CA GLY A 45 3.05 -5.80 -12.41
C GLY A 45 2.54 -6.85 -11.42
N SER A 46 2.64 -8.14 -11.75
CA SER A 46 2.16 -9.24 -10.90
C SER A 46 2.85 -9.30 -9.53
N GLN A 47 4.16 -9.03 -9.48
CA GLN A 47 4.91 -9.01 -8.22
C GLN A 47 4.54 -7.83 -7.32
N ARG A 48 4.37 -6.63 -7.89
CA ARG A 48 3.99 -5.45 -7.13
C ARG A 48 2.53 -5.53 -6.67
N ASN A 49 1.64 -6.05 -7.50
CA ASN A 49 0.26 -6.39 -7.10
C ASN A 49 0.23 -7.28 -5.86
N ALA A 50 1.02 -8.37 -5.83
CA ALA A 50 1.10 -9.23 -4.65
C ALA A 50 1.60 -8.48 -3.41
N ALA A 51 2.59 -7.59 -3.56
CA ALA A 51 3.10 -6.79 -2.45
C ALA A 51 2.08 -5.75 -1.94
N ILE A 52 1.29 -5.13 -2.82
CA ILE A 52 0.20 -4.22 -2.43
C ILE A 52 -0.91 -4.99 -1.69
N ILE A 53 -1.25 -6.20 -2.13
CA ILE A 53 -2.20 -7.07 -1.42
C ILE A 53 -1.69 -7.40 -0.01
N GLU A 54 -0.40 -7.73 0.14
CA GLU A 54 0.18 -7.95 1.47
C GLU A 54 0.18 -6.67 2.31
N ALA A 55 0.41 -5.49 1.73
CA ALA A 55 0.30 -4.21 2.43
C ALA A 55 -1.12 -3.97 2.96
N ILE A 56 -2.16 -4.27 2.17
CA ILE A 56 -3.56 -4.16 2.60
C ILE A 56 -3.85 -5.11 3.77
N LYS A 57 -3.34 -6.35 3.72
CA LYS A 57 -3.51 -7.36 4.79
C LYS A 57 -2.92 -6.94 6.14
N LEU A 58 -1.99 -5.99 6.18
CA LEU A 58 -1.47 -5.47 7.45
C LEU A 58 -2.54 -4.69 8.24
N PHE A 59 -3.65 -4.30 7.61
CA PHE A 59 -4.69 -3.47 8.21
C PHE A 59 -6.05 -4.18 8.39
N ILE A 60 -6.18 -5.46 8.04
CA ILE A 60 -7.42 -6.26 8.17
C ILE A 60 -7.13 -7.55 8.95
#